data_AF-A0A6N9V5H1-F1
#
_entry.id   AF-A0A6N9V5H1-F1
#
_cell.length_a   1.000
_cell.length_b   1.000
_cell.length_c   1.000
_cell.angle_alpha   90.00
_cell.angle_beta   90.00
_cell.angle_gamma   90.00
#
_symmetry.space_group_name_H-M   'P 1'
#
loop_
_entity.id
_entity.type
_entity.pdbx_description
1 polymer ?
#
loop_
_entity_poly.entity_id
_entity_poly.type
_entity_poly.pdbx_seq_one_letter_code
_entity_poly.pdbx_strand_id
1 'polypeptide(L)'
;PPDTGPSDDTPPAPGHKGVPTPKDLAALRAHSTHPDRTAAQAAQPANATLRWSSDRGWVERGGPLGEPAETASLPTLAQLTSAEQRWADREEDITTVGGDPFEVGQVFARRWMERLPETVHLQKLSTMYPRIPHRIDGELLRYAARFGLLAHKDDQIDEHDRYAIRAGFWREIDVRTAAEHVPVAE
;
A
#
# COMPACT_ATOMS: atom_id res chain seq x y z
N PRO A 1 -40.16 -23.29 -61.06
CA PRO A 1 -40.53 -24.18 -59.93
C PRO A 1 -39.58 -25.40 -59.89
N PRO A 2 -39.15 -25.87 -58.70
CA PRO A 2 -40.06 -26.59 -57.82
C PRO A 2 -40.03 -26.20 -56.33
N ASP A 3 -41.10 -26.65 -55.69
CA ASP A 3 -41.54 -26.59 -54.31
C ASP A 3 -40.69 -27.45 -53.34
N THR A 4 -40.95 -27.26 -52.04
CA THR A 4 -40.98 -28.24 -50.92
C THR A 4 -40.12 -27.85 -49.71
N GLY A 5 -40.76 -27.46 -48.59
CA GLY A 5 -40.30 -27.77 -47.23
C GLY A 5 -41.26 -28.80 -46.60
N PRO A 6 -41.22 -29.13 -45.29
CA PRO A 6 -40.21 -28.90 -44.24
C PRO A 6 -39.82 -30.22 -43.49
N SER A 7 -38.84 -30.19 -42.57
CA SER A 7 -38.90 -30.74 -41.19
C SER A 7 -37.51 -31.04 -40.59
N ASP A 8 -37.38 -30.59 -39.33
CA ASP A 8 -36.48 -30.97 -38.23
C ASP A 8 -35.30 -31.92 -38.43
N ASP A 9 -34.11 -31.44 -38.03
CA ASP A 9 -33.26 -32.20 -37.10
C ASP A 9 -32.40 -31.23 -36.26
N THR A 10 -32.33 -31.47 -34.95
CA THR A 10 -31.58 -30.71 -33.92
C THR A 10 -30.86 -31.74 -33.03
N PRO A 11 -29.76 -31.48 -32.28
CA PRO A 11 -28.53 -30.66 -32.43
C PRO A 11 -27.24 -31.53 -32.27
N PRO A 12 -26.01 -30.98 -32.10
CA PRO A 12 -25.51 -30.81 -30.72
C PRO A 12 -24.59 -29.61 -30.43
N ALA A 13 -24.69 -29.17 -29.17
CA ALA A 13 -23.68 -28.59 -28.28
C ALA A 13 -23.18 -27.14 -28.49
N PRO A 14 -23.38 -26.24 -27.50
CA PRO A 14 -22.84 -24.90 -27.49
C PRO A 14 -21.35 -24.89 -27.09
N GLY A 15 -20.52 -24.21 -27.88
CA GLY A 15 -19.12 -23.96 -27.57
C GLY A 15 -18.97 -22.89 -26.48
N HIS A 16 -18.45 -23.29 -25.33
CA HIS A 16 -18.11 -22.42 -24.21
C HIS A 16 -16.84 -21.62 -24.48
N LYS A 17 -16.97 -20.32 -24.80
CA LYS A 17 -15.88 -19.33 -24.67
C LYS A 17 -16.46 -17.99 -24.22
N GLY A 18 -16.64 -17.84 -22.91
CA GLY A 18 -17.04 -16.59 -22.27
C GLY A 18 -16.94 -16.74 -20.76
N VAL A 19 -16.43 -15.72 -20.09
CA VAL A 19 -16.32 -15.68 -18.62
C VAL A 19 -17.72 -15.93 -18.03
N PRO A 20 -17.90 -16.88 -17.10
CA PRO A 20 -19.23 -17.25 -16.62
C PRO A 20 -19.94 -16.04 -16.03
N THR A 21 -21.17 -15.80 -16.47
CA THR A 21 -22.00 -14.79 -15.83
C THR A 21 -22.38 -15.26 -14.42
N PRO A 22 -22.73 -14.36 -13.49
CA PRO A 22 -23.09 -14.75 -12.12
C PRO A 22 -24.23 -15.79 -12.03
N LYS A 23 -25.07 -15.88 -13.07
CA LYS A 23 -26.16 -16.86 -13.18
C LYS A 23 -25.65 -18.27 -13.48
N ASP A 24 -24.56 -18.39 -14.26
CA ASP A 24 -23.94 -19.67 -14.62
C ASP A 24 -23.22 -20.31 -13.41
N LEU A 25 -22.69 -19.48 -12.52
CA LEU A 25 -22.06 -19.93 -11.27
C LEU A 25 -23.09 -20.45 -10.25
N ALA A 26 -24.30 -19.89 -10.23
CA ALA A 26 -25.38 -20.36 -9.37
C ALA A 26 -25.89 -21.74 -9.79
N ALA A 27 -25.95 -22.01 -11.10
CA ALA A 27 -26.31 -23.32 -11.64
C ALA A 27 -25.28 -24.39 -11.27
N LEU A 28 -23.98 -24.10 -11.33
CA LEU A 28 -22.93 -25.05 -10.94
C LEU A 28 -23.02 -25.50 -9.47
N ARG A 29 -23.47 -24.61 -8.58
CA ARG A 29 -23.62 -24.91 -7.15
C ARG A 29 -24.78 -25.87 -6.82
N ALA A 30 -25.73 -26.03 -7.74
CA ALA A 30 -26.90 -26.90 -7.55
C ALA A 30 -26.63 -28.38 -7.91
N HIS A 31 -25.55 -28.69 -8.64
CA HIS A 31 -25.27 -30.04 -9.15
C HIS A 31 -24.24 -30.81 -8.31
N SER A 32 -23.92 -30.35 -7.10
CA SER A 32 -23.00 -31.04 -6.17
C SER A 32 -23.75 -31.64 -4.99
N THR A 33 -24.64 -32.59 -5.26
CA THR A 33 -25.32 -33.42 -4.25
C THR A 33 -24.98 -34.89 -4.48
N HIS A 34 -23.82 -35.32 -3.97
CA HIS A 34 -23.59 -36.74 -3.70
C HIS A 34 -24.11 -37.05 -2.29
N PRO A 35 -25.05 -38.00 -2.14
CA PRO A 35 -25.46 -38.48 -0.82
C PRO A 35 -24.55 -39.62 -0.34
N ASP A 36 -24.35 -39.62 0.97
CA ASP A 36 -24.02 -40.74 1.85
C ASP A 36 -22.54 -41.10 2.10
N ARG A 37 -21.99 -40.55 3.20
CA ARG A 37 -21.52 -41.40 4.28
C ARG A 37 -21.53 -40.69 5.64
N THR A 38 -22.19 -41.35 6.57
CA THR A 38 -22.45 -41.01 7.96
C THR A 38 -21.19 -40.98 8.84
N ALA A 39 -21.32 -40.20 9.92
CA ALA A 39 -20.54 -40.17 11.17
C ALA A 39 -19.31 -39.23 11.26
N ALA A 40 -19.53 -38.00 11.74
CA ALA A 40 -18.91 -37.48 12.97
C ALA A 40 -19.38 -36.03 13.27
N GLN A 41 -20.20 -35.92 14.32
CA GLN A 41 -20.37 -34.81 15.27
C GLN A 41 -19.91 -33.36 14.93
N ALA A 42 -20.90 -32.48 15.12
CA ALA A 42 -20.84 -31.19 15.84
C ALA A 42 -20.59 -29.88 15.07
N ALA A 43 -21.51 -28.94 15.36
CA ALA A 43 -21.44 -27.48 15.28
C ALA A 43 -21.56 -26.80 13.90
N GLN A 44 -22.72 -26.16 13.74
CA GLN A 44 -23.04 -25.10 12.76
C GLN A 44 -21.97 -23.99 12.78
N PRO A 45 -21.39 -23.56 11.64
CA PRO A 45 -20.52 -22.39 11.62
C PRO A 45 -21.36 -21.11 11.50
N ALA A 46 -21.70 -20.53 12.65
CA ALA A 46 -22.08 -19.13 12.73
C ALA A 46 -20.84 -18.24 12.45
N ASN A 47 -21.04 -17.18 11.67
CA ASN A 47 -20.10 -16.07 11.40
C ASN A 47 -18.84 -16.41 10.59
N ALA A 48 -18.98 -16.37 9.26
CA ALA A 48 -17.84 -16.14 8.35
C ALA A 48 -17.44 -14.66 8.38
N THR A 49 -16.85 -14.19 9.48
CA THR A 49 -16.00 -13.00 9.45
C THR A 49 -14.69 -13.40 8.81
N LEU A 50 -14.40 -12.84 7.63
CA LEU A 50 -13.09 -12.91 6.98
C LEU A 50 -12.03 -12.31 7.92
N ARG A 51 -11.42 -13.17 8.73
CA ARG A 51 -10.23 -12.86 9.52
C ARG A 51 -9.05 -12.88 8.55
N TRP A 52 -8.63 -11.70 8.11
CA TRP A 52 -7.30 -11.49 7.52
C TRP A 52 -6.25 -11.80 8.62
N SER A 53 -6.05 -13.07 8.95
CA SER A 53 -4.94 -13.47 9.80
C SER A 53 -3.66 -13.30 8.99
N SER A 54 -3.08 -12.10 9.08
CA SER A 54 -1.64 -11.89 8.89
C SER A 54 -0.94 -12.69 9.98
N ASP A 55 -0.48 -13.90 9.66
CA ASP A 55 0.50 -14.64 10.44
C ASP A 55 1.13 -15.69 9.53
N ARG A 56 1.96 -15.23 8.59
CA ARG A 56 3.02 -16.07 8.02
C ARG A 56 4.33 -15.28 8.01
N GLY A 57 5.01 -15.40 9.14
CA GLY A 57 6.46 -15.49 9.30
C GLY A 57 7.33 -14.74 8.30
N TRP A 58 7.71 -13.53 8.67
CA TRP A 58 9.07 -13.06 8.40
C TRP A 58 9.87 -13.18 9.69
N VAL A 59 10.61 -14.28 9.79
CA VAL A 59 11.53 -14.56 10.90
C VAL A 59 12.71 -13.59 10.78
N GLU A 60 12.84 -12.71 11.76
CA GLU A 60 14.02 -11.87 11.94
C GLU A 60 15.28 -12.74 12.06
N ARG A 61 16.29 -12.41 11.25
CA ARG A 61 17.64 -12.96 11.39
C ARG A 61 18.67 -11.85 11.22
N GLY A 62 19.26 -11.44 12.34
CA GLY A 62 20.68 -11.07 12.41
C GLY A 62 21.03 -9.58 12.40
N GLY A 63 20.76 -8.89 13.52
CA GLY A 63 21.34 -7.59 13.88
C GLY A 63 20.98 -7.24 15.33
N PRO A 64 21.67 -6.31 16.02
CA PRO A 64 21.23 -5.88 17.35
C PRO A 64 19.79 -5.37 17.23
N LEU A 65 18.88 -6.09 17.89
CA LEU A 65 17.45 -6.08 17.63
C LEU A 65 16.81 -4.82 18.21
N GLY A 66 16.55 -3.86 17.33
CA GLY A 66 15.84 -2.63 17.66
C GLY A 66 16.66 -1.39 17.35
N GLU A 67 16.03 -0.43 16.67
CA GLU A 67 16.56 0.93 16.64
C GLU A 67 16.73 1.43 18.08
N PRO A 68 17.75 2.26 18.40
CA PRO A 68 17.87 2.91 19.69
C PRO A 68 16.51 3.44 20.16
N ALA A 69 16.18 3.30 21.45
CA ALA A 69 14.88 3.74 21.98
C ALA A 69 14.59 5.22 21.63
N GLU A 70 15.65 6.01 21.49
CA GLU A 70 15.61 7.39 21.04
C GLU A 70 15.08 7.54 19.60
N THR A 71 15.55 6.74 18.65
CA THR A 71 15.00 6.70 17.29
C THR A 71 13.60 6.10 17.23
N ALA A 72 13.29 5.15 18.11
CA ALA A 72 11.96 4.54 18.17
C ALA A 72 10.86 5.52 18.62
N SER A 73 11.23 6.63 19.27
CA SER A 73 10.28 7.63 19.77
C SER A 73 9.76 8.59 18.70
N LEU A 74 10.36 8.64 17.50
CA LEU A 74 9.88 9.51 16.43
C LEU A 74 8.58 8.95 15.83
N PRO A 75 7.51 9.76 15.71
CA PRO A 75 6.26 9.32 15.10
C PRO A 75 6.43 9.15 13.58
N THR A 76 5.77 8.14 13.02
CA THR A 76 5.67 7.93 11.56
C THR A 76 4.53 8.77 10.97
N LEU A 77 4.59 9.11 9.68
CA LEU A 77 3.52 9.87 9.01
C LEU A 77 2.17 9.16 9.11
N ALA A 78 2.16 7.83 8.98
CA ALA A 78 0.97 6.99 9.10
C ALA A 78 0.35 7.04 10.50
N GLN A 79 1.15 7.20 11.55
CA GLN A 79 0.65 7.39 12.93
C GLN A 79 0.03 8.77 13.12
N LEU A 80 0.56 9.79 12.43
CA LEU A 80 0.08 11.18 12.50
C LEU A 80 -1.13 11.45 11.60
N THR A 81 -1.45 10.54 10.67
CA THR A 81 -2.45 10.80 9.62
C THR A 81 -3.65 9.85 9.72
N SER A 82 -4.85 10.43 9.81
CA SER A 82 -6.12 9.70 9.80
C SER A 82 -6.32 8.95 8.48
N ALA A 83 -7.25 7.99 8.46
CA ALA A 83 -7.56 7.24 7.24
C ALA A 83 -8.15 8.12 6.14
N GLU A 84 -9.03 9.05 6.50
CA GLU A 84 -9.64 10.02 5.59
C GLU A 84 -8.60 10.97 5.02
N GLN A 85 -7.72 11.53 5.86
CA GLN A 85 -6.64 12.40 5.39
C GLN A 85 -5.65 11.64 4.51
N ARG A 86 -5.31 10.39 4.83
CA ARG A 86 -4.47 9.53 3.98
C ARG A 86 -5.07 9.31 2.59
N TRP A 87 -6.39 9.29 2.48
CA TRP A 87 -7.07 9.20 1.19
C TRP A 87 -7.00 10.53 0.44
N ALA A 88 -7.27 11.65 1.10
CA ALA A 88 -7.16 12.98 0.51
C ALA A 88 -5.73 13.28 0.01
N ASP A 89 -4.72 13.01 0.84
CA ASP A 89 -3.31 13.13 0.50
C ASP A 89 -2.93 12.34 -0.75
N ARG A 90 -3.51 11.12 -0.89
CA ARG A 90 -3.28 10.27 -2.04
C ARG A 90 -3.87 10.85 -3.31
N GLU A 91 -5.04 11.45 -3.22
CA GLU A 91 -5.66 12.08 -4.38
C GLU A 91 -4.86 13.29 -4.85
N GLU A 92 -4.34 14.07 -3.90
CA GLU A 92 -3.42 15.17 -4.17
C GLU A 92 -2.11 14.65 -4.79
N ASP A 93 -1.53 13.58 -4.24
CA ASP A 93 -0.31 12.95 -4.76
C ASP A 93 -0.43 12.59 -6.25
N ILE A 94 -1.57 12.00 -6.62
CA ILE A 94 -1.86 11.54 -7.98
C ILE A 94 -1.88 12.71 -8.97
N THR A 95 -2.35 13.87 -8.55
CA THR A 95 -2.61 15.00 -9.44
C THR A 95 -1.51 16.05 -9.45
N THR A 96 -0.69 16.12 -8.40
CA THR A 96 0.26 17.23 -8.20
C THR A 96 1.72 16.82 -8.26
N VAL A 97 2.06 15.57 -7.96
CA VAL A 97 3.46 15.11 -7.88
C VAL A 97 3.86 14.49 -9.21
N GLY A 98 4.89 15.05 -9.84
CA GLY A 98 5.32 14.66 -11.19
C GLY A 98 6.03 13.30 -11.26
N GLY A 99 6.22 12.64 -10.12
CA GLY A 99 6.95 11.38 -10.01
C GLY A 99 8.47 11.54 -9.99
N ASP A 100 8.99 12.77 -9.82
CA ASP A 100 10.42 12.99 -9.56
C ASP A 100 10.79 12.46 -8.15
N PRO A 101 11.80 11.59 -8.02
CA PRO A 101 12.11 10.99 -6.73
C PRO A 101 12.51 12.03 -5.67
N PHE A 102 13.19 13.10 -6.08
CA PHE A 102 13.57 14.17 -5.18
C PHE A 102 12.35 14.94 -4.65
N GLU A 103 11.43 15.34 -5.53
CA GLU A 103 10.14 15.96 -5.15
C GLU A 103 9.33 15.07 -4.19
N VAL A 104 9.23 13.76 -4.47
CA VAL A 104 8.54 12.80 -3.59
C VAL A 104 9.11 12.82 -2.16
N GLY A 105 10.44 12.90 -2.05
CA GLY A 105 11.13 13.06 -0.76
C GLY A 105 10.72 14.33 -0.01
N GLN A 106 10.60 15.45 -0.74
CA GLN A 106 10.18 16.73 -0.17
C GLN A 106 8.72 16.71 0.30
N VAL A 107 7.80 16.20 -0.52
CA VAL A 107 6.38 16.15 -0.19
C VAL A 107 6.14 15.31 1.07
N PHE A 108 6.81 14.17 1.17
CA PHE A 108 6.76 13.35 2.38
C PHE A 108 7.24 14.11 3.61
N ALA A 109 8.43 14.73 3.53
CA ALA A 109 9.01 15.47 4.64
C ALA A 109 8.13 16.64 5.08
N ARG A 110 7.57 17.39 4.12
CA ARG A 110 6.68 18.52 4.37
C ARG A 110 5.44 18.11 5.15
N ARG A 111 4.74 17.07 4.67
CA ARG A 111 3.53 16.55 5.33
C ARG A 111 3.83 15.96 6.70
N TRP A 112 4.97 15.29 6.84
CA TRP A 112 5.40 14.77 8.13
C TRP A 112 5.60 15.91 9.13
N MET A 113 6.37 16.95 8.75
CA MET A 113 6.61 18.12 9.60
C MET A 113 5.33 18.90 9.92
N GLU A 114 4.42 19.07 8.96
CA GLU A 114 3.13 19.76 9.17
C GLU A 114 2.25 19.08 10.21
N ARG A 115 2.44 17.78 10.42
CA ARG A 115 1.61 16.96 11.32
C ARG A 115 2.33 16.59 12.60
N LEU A 116 3.59 17.01 12.77
CA LEU A 116 4.30 16.82 14.02
C LEU A 116 3.62 17.63 15.13
N PRO A 117 3.28 17.00 16.26
CA PRO A 117 2.68 17.71 17.39
C PRO A 117 3.68 18.61 18.11
N GLU A 118 4.97 18.28 18.05
CA GLU A 118 6.04 18.96 18.78
C GLU A 118 7.28 19.12 17.91
N THR A 119 7.88 20.31 17.92
CA THR A 119 9.11 20.65 17.20
C THR A 119 10.35 19.92 17.72
N VAL A 120 10.30 19.39 18.95
CA VAL A 120 11.38 18.57 19.52
C VAL A 120 11.66 17.31 18.69
N HIS A 121 10.64 16.75 18.02
CA HIS A 121 10.81 15.60 17.14
C HIS A 121 11.64 15.97 15.89
N LEU A 122 11.44 17.19 15.38
CA LEU A 122 12.21 17.70 14.25
C LEU A 122 13.67 17.93 14.64
N GLN A 123 13.91 18.61 15.77
CA GLN A 123 15.27 18.82 16.29
C GLN A 123 16.00 17.50 16.53
N LYS A 124 15.30 16.51 17.12
CA LYS A 124 15.85 15.18 17.36
C LYS A 124 16.24 14.50 16.05
N LEU A 125 15.37 14.53 15.03
CA LEU A 125 15.68 13.97 13.72
C LEU A 125 16.90 14.65 13.09
N SER A 126 17.00 15.99 13.15
CA SER A 126 18.11 16.73 12.54
C SER A 126 19.49 16.34 13.07
N THR A 127 19.59 15.89 14.33
CA THR A 127 20.88 15.39 14.88
C THR A 127 21.37 14.07 14.27
N MET A 128 20.51 13.38 13.50
CA MET A 128 20.80 12.09 12.89
C MET A 128 21.29 12.20 11.45
N TYR A 129 21.31 13.41 10.88
CA TYR A 129 21.82 13.67 9.54
C TYR A 129 23.26 13.12 9.38
N PRO A 130 23.59 12.45 8.25
CA PRO A 130 22.79 12.28 7.03
C PRO A 130 21.87 11.04 7.03
N ARG A 131 21.79 10.29 8.12
CA ARG A 131 21.06 9.02 8.17
C ARG A 131 19.60 9.22 8.59
N ILE A 132 18.67 8.70 7.79
CA ILE A 132 17.25 8.62 8.16
C ILE A 132 17.03 7.37 9.04
N PRO A 133 16.30 7.47 10.18
CA PRO A 133 15.89 6.32 10.99
C PRO A 133 15.14 5.28 10.15
N HIS A 134 15.39 4.00 10.36
CA HIS A 134 14.89 2.92 9.50
C HIS A 134 13.36 2.90 9.41
N ARG A 135 12.65 3.21 10.50
CA ARG A 135 11.17 3.28 10.48
C ARG A 135 10.65 4.37 9.55
N ILE A 136 11.30 5.53 9.56
CA ILE A 136 10.97 6.68 8.72
C ILE A 136 11.43 6.44 7.28
N ASP A 137 12.65 5.95 7.07
CA ASP A 137 13.18 5.60 5.73
C ASP A 137 12.31 4.53 5.06
N GLY A 138 11.92 3.49 5.79
CA GLY A 138 11.04 2.45 5.27
C GLY A 138 9.64 2.96 4.92
N GLU A 139 9.11 3.94 5.67
CA GLU A 139 7.85 4.59 5.34
C GLU A 139 7.97 5.52 4.13
N LEU A 140 9.03 6.32 4.07
CA LEU A 140 9.37 7.19 2.96
C LEU A 140 9.48 6.41 1.65
N LEU A 141 10.19 5.28 1.64
CA LEU A 141 10.32 4.42 0.47
C LEU A 141 8.99 3.74 0.10
N ARG A 142 8.16 3.32 1.06
CA ARG A 142 6.82 2.80 0.79
C ARG A 142 5.88 3.86 0.22
N TYR A 143 6.02 5.11 0.68
CA TYR A 143 5.28 6.23 0.12
C TYR A 143 5.71 6.49 -1.34
N ALA A 144 7.02 6.50 -1.60
CA ALA A 144 7.58 6.69 -2.93
C ALA A 144 7.17 5.59 -3.94
N ALA A 145 7.08 4.34 -3.50
CA ALA A 145 6.68 3.22 -4.35
C ALA A 145 5.25 3.35 -4.91
N ARG A 146 4.42 4.27 -4.39
CA ARG A 146 3.08 4.55 -4.91
C ARG A 146 3.10 5.32 -6.23
N PHE A 147 4.17 6.06 -6.49
CA PHE A 147 4.37 6.81 -7.72
C PHE A 147 5.02 5.85 -8.72
N GLY A 148 4.20 5.09 -9.47
CA GLY A 148 4.65 3.99 -10.34
C GLY A 148 5.67 4.33 -11.43
N LEU A 149 6.13 5.58 -11.53
CA LEU A 149 7.28 6.00 -12.33
C LEU A 149 8.63 5.72 -11.63
N LEU A 150 8.62 5.53 -10.31
CA LEU A 150 9.79 5.23 -9.46
C LEU A 150 9.98 3.73 -9.21
N ALA A 151 9.01 2.90 -9.59
CA ALA A 151 9.05 1.46 -9.39
C ALA A 151 9.43 0.79 -10.72
N HIS A 152 10.62 0.19 -10.78
CA HIS A 152 11.06 -0.63 -11.92
C HIS A 152 10.21 -1.90 -12.03
N LYS A 153 10.38 -2.67 -13.11
CA LYS A 153 9.58 -3.86 -13.47
C LYS A 153 9.31 -4.89 -12.36
N ASP A 154 10.08 -4.86 -11.27
CA ASP A 154 9.96 -5.77 -10.11
C ASP A 154 9.47 -5.05 -8.81
N ASP A 155 8.79 -3.91 -8.95
CA ASP A 155 8.36 -3.02 -7.85
C ASP A 155 9.53 -2.50 -6.97
N GLN A 156 10.75 -2.53 -7.51
CA GLN A 156 11.94 -2.02 -6.83
C GLN A 156 12.22 -0.58 -7.28
N ILE A 157 12.35 0.31 -6.30
CA ILE A 157 12.95 1.64 -6.52
C ILE A 157 14.45 1.41 -6.74
N ASP A 158 15.01 1.92 -7.83
CA ASP A 158 16.45 1.77 -8.05
C ASP A 158 17.27 2.57 -7.04
N GLU A 159 18.55 2.26 -6.97
CA GLU A 159 19.43 2.85 -5.97
C GLU A 159 19.65 4.36 -6.18
N HIS A 160 19.66 4.87 -7.41
CA HIS A 160 19.77 6.30 -7.68
C HIS A 160 18.54 7.06 -7.19
N ASP A 161 17.35 6.54 -7.49
CA ASP A 161 16.08 7.10 -7.03
C ASP A 161 15.98 7.07 -5.50
N ARG A 162 16.44 6.00 -4.85
CA ARG A 162 16.52 5.93 -3.38
C ARG A 162 17.39 7.03 -2.80
N TYR A 163 18.53 7.33 -3.42
CA TYR A 163 19.37 8.46 -2.99
C TYR A 163 18.70 9.80 -3.25
N ALA A 164 18.03 9.98 -4.39
CA ALA A 164 17.33 11.21 -4.72
C ALA A 164 16.15 11.48 -3.75
N ILE A 165 15.36 10.46 -3.41
CA ILE A 165 14.27 10.54 -2.42
C ILE A 165 14.81 10.97 -1.06
N ARG A 166 15.90 10.34 -0.58
CA ARG A 166 16.51 10.70 0.71
C ARG A 166 17.10 12.11 0.69
N ALA A 167 17.68 12.53 -0.44
CA ALA A 167 18.20 13.88 -0.62
C ALA A 167 17.07 14.93 -0.59
N GLY A 168 15.95 14.66 -1.27
CA GLY A 168 14.76 15.51 -1.25
C GLY A 168 14.17 15.65 0.15
N PHE A 169 14.09 14.53 0.87
CA PHE A 169 13.66 14.51 2.27
C PHE A 169 14.50 15.47 3.13
N TRP A 170 15.83 15.29 3.15
CA TRP A 170 16.70 16.16 3.95
C TRP A 170 16.69 17.61 3.50
N ARG A 171 16.59 17.87 2.19
CA ARG A 171 16.51 19.23 1.67
C ARG A 171 15.31 19.98 2.23
N GLU A 172 14.14 19.36 2.31
CA GLU A 172 12.94 19.98 2.87
C GLU A 172 13.07 20.20 4.39
N ILE A 173 13.64 19.23 5.13
CA ILE A 173 13.95 19.38 6.57
C ILE A 173 14.86 20.59 6.80
N ASP A 174 15.92 20.73 6.00
CA ASP A 174 16.89 21.82 6.10
C ASP A 174 16.26 23.17 5.82
N VAL A 175 15.43 23.28 4.78
CA VAL A 175 14.72 24.53 4.42
C VAL A 175 13.82 24.99 5.58
N ARG A 176 13.08 24.07 6.19
CA ARG A 176 12.15 24.40 7.28
C ARG A 176 12.88 24.70 8.59
N THR A 177 13.91 23.93 8.91
CA THR A 177 14.76 24.18 10.08
C THR A 177 15.47 25.53 9.95
N ALA A 178 15.98 25.88 8.76
CA ALA A 178 16.60 27.18 8.51
C ALA A 178 15.59 28.34 8.68
N ALA A 179 14.34 28.15 8.22
CA ALA A 179 13.28 29.15 8.40
C ALA A 179 12.90 29.36 9.88
N GLU A 180 12.89 28.30 10.70
CA GLU A 180 12.64 28.39 12.15
C GLU A 180 13.77 29.11 12.92
N HIS A 181 15.00 29.09 12.39
CA HIS A 181 16.16 29.73 13.02
C HIS A 181 16.35 31.20 12.65
N VAL A 182 15.58 31.76 11.72
CA VAL A 182 15.56 33.21 11.49
C VAL A 182 14.58 33.80 12.53
N PRO A 183 15.06 34.40 13.64
CA PRO A 183 14.15 35.04 14.57
C PRO A 183 13.46 36.19 13.82
N VAL A 184 12.15 36.32 14.02
CA VAL A 184 11.40 37.55 13.71
C VAL A 184 12.18 38.70 14.34
N ALA A 185 12.91 39.43 13.49
CA ALA A 185 13.45 40.72 13.85
C ALA A 185 12.27 41.68 13.87
N GLU A 186 11.84 42.03 15.09
CA GLU A 186 11.01 43.21 15.35
C GLU A 186 11.82 44.49 15.05
#